data_AF-A0A131ZBS2-F1
#
_entry.id   AF-A0A131ZBS2-F1
#
_cell.length_a   1.000
_cell.length_b   1.000
_cell.length_c   1.000
_cell.angle_alpha   90.00
_cell.angle_beta   90.00
_cell.angle_gamma   90.00
#
_symmetry.space_group_name_H-M   'P 1'
#
loop_
_entity.id
_entity.type
_entity.pdbx_description
1 polymer ?
#
loop_
_entity_poly.entity_id
_entity_poly.type
_entity_poly.pdbx_seq_one_letter_code
_entity_poly.pdbx_strand_id
1 'polypeptide(L)'
;HRVIKMNLGHTDGILLSSVLTCMIYQSAGAYFWLNLEADMQNYIDALNLTYNGSIFNWGYRKNYSYWKENGSRGGVKKSPVSAEVDWINYEKCNETKYNESQTKNCTGYFKWSLVAGVNSSFSIQQFTALPVRYTELPLKLFPLQLNRLNITLVRMEWNHPSGSKDTEITYSKCNFDAKIDFDGCFAYVLLKGNASIEWGTVNITDLA
;
A
#
# COMPACT_ATOMS: atom_id res chain seq x y z
N HIS A 1 -11.28 6.20 -17.82
CA HIS A 1 -10.57 5.88 -16.57
C HIS A 1 -10.62 4.39 -16.34
N ARG A 2 -9.47 3.71 -16.40
CA ARG A 2 -9.33 2.32 -15.95
C ARG A 2 -8.49 2.36 -14.68
N VAL A 3 -9.01 1.74 -13.64
CA VAL A 3 -8.39 1.65 -12.33
C VAL A 3 -7.80 0.24 -12.21
N ILE A 4 -6.51 0.14 -11.87
CA ILE A 4 -5.94 -1.14 -11.46
C ILE A 4 -6.46 -1.38 -10.03
N LYS A 5 -7.54 -2.15 -9.91
CA LYS A 5 -8.15 -2.47 -8.62
C LYS A 5 -7.37 -3.61 -7.97
N MET A 6 -6.86 -3.39 -6.77
CA MET A 6 -6.25 -4.44 -5.95
C MET A 6 -7.06 -4.62 -4.68
N ASN A 7 -7.45 -5.87 -4.41
CA ASN A 7 -7.93 -6.29 -3.11
C ASN A 7 -6.73 -6.84 -2.35
N LEU A 8 -6.27 -6.10 -1.35
CA LEU A 8 -5.17 -6.52 -0.50
C LEU A 8 -5.71 -7.38 0.63
N GLY A 9 -5.84 -8.68 0.37
CA GLY A 9 -6.41 -9.62 1.33
C GLY A 9 -5.52 -9.98 2.53
N HIS A 10 -6.19 -10.66 3.48
CA HIS A 10 -5.88 -11.61 4.57
C HIS A 10 -4.63 -11.44 5.44
N THR A 11 -4.66 -11.93 6.68
CA THR A 11 -3.49 -11.98 7.58
C THR A 11 -3.51 -13.23 8.45
N ASP A 12 -2.43 -14.01 8.40
CA ASP A 12 -2.19 -15.16 9.27
C ASP A 12 -0.90 -14.96 10.06
N GLY A 13 -0.99 -15.19 11.37
CA GLY A 13 0.13 -15.10 12.30
C GLY A 13 0.67 -16.48 12.67
N ILE A 14 1.99 -16.58 12.85
CA ILE A 14 2.64 -17.70 13.54
C ILE A 14 3.25 -17.23 14.86
N LEU A 15 3.11 -18.14 15.83
CA LEU A 15 3.23 -18.12 17.30
C LEU A 15 4.64 -18.10 17.90
N LEU A 16 4.68 -17.75 19.20
CA LEU A 16 5.33 -18.53 20.28
C LEU A 16 4.42 -18.38 21.53
N SER A 17 3.92 -19.38 22.26
CA SER A 17 4.24 -20.80 22.47
C SER A 17 2.96 -21.63 22.69
N SER A 18 3.09 -22.97 22.58
CA SER A 18 2.07 -24.04 22.71
C SER A 18 1.44 -24.48 21.39
N VAL A 19 1.81 -25.68 20.94
CA VAL A 19 1.30 -26.34 19.74
C VAL A 19 -0.14 -26.77 19.95
N LEU A 20 -1.07 -26.21 19.17
CA LEU A 20 -2.26 -26.92 18.70
C LEU A 20 -2.53 -26.48 17.27
N THR A 21 -2.19 -27.37 16.34
CA THR A 21 -2.44 -27.26 14.91
C THR A 21 -3.94 -27.27 14.63
N CYS A 22 -4.47 -26.17 14.09
CA CYS A 22 -5.71 -26.18 13.33
C CYS A 22 -5.42 -25.57 11.96
N MET A 23 -5.01 -26.44 11.03
CA MET A 23 -5.03 -26.12 9.61
C MET A 23 -6.47 -26.19 9.12
N ILE A 24 -6.99 -25.10 8.57
CA ILE A 24 -8.08 -25.12 7.59
C ILE A 24 -7.68 -24.13 6.47
N TYR A 25 -7.63 -24.66 5.25
CA TYR A 25 -7.23 -23.98 4.02
C TYR A 25 -8.45 -23.50 3.22
N GLN A 26 -8.18 -22.54 2.32
CA GLN A 26 -8.94 -22.05 1.15
C GLN A 26 -9.84 -20.81 1.29
N SER A 27 -9.42 -19.73 0.63
CA SER A 27 -10.24 -19.11 -0.41
C SER A 27 -9.34 -18.81 -1.63
N ALA A 28 -9.74 -19.29 -2.81
CA ALA A 28 -9.07 -19.04 -4.08
C ALA A 28 -9.51 -17.68 -4.64
N GLY A 29 -8.90 -16.60 -4.15
CA GLY A 29 -8.70 -15.38 -4.91
C GLY A 29 -7.21 -15.25 -5.14
N ALA A 30 -6.75 -14.90 -6.35
CA ALA A 30 -5.33 -14.74 -6.60
C ALA A 30 -4.79 -13.61 -5.69
N TYR A 31 -4.15 -13.96 -4.58
CA TYR A 31 -3.38 -13.03 -3.76
C TYR A 31 -2.13 -12.68 -4.56
N PHE A 32 -2.09 -11.48 -5.14
CA PHE A 32 -0.98 -11.08 -5.99
C PHE A 32 -0.23 -9.90 -5.39
N TRP A 33 1.08 -9.94 -5.52
CA TRP A 33 1.95 -8.79 -5.26
C TRP A 33 2.13 -8.04 -6.57
N LEU A 34 1.61 -6.82 -6.65
CA LEU A 34 1.91 -5.96 -7.79
C LEU A 34 3.33 -5.44 -7.65
N ASN A 35 4.18 -5.76 -8.61
CA ASN A 35 5.46 -5.09 -8.75
C ASN A 35 5.41 -4.16 -9.96
N LEU A 36 4.93 -2.94 -9.72
CA LEU A 36 4.70 -1.96 -10.78
C LEU A 36 5.97 -1.68 -11.60
N GLU A 37 7.12 -1.66 -10.93
CA GLU A 37 8.40 -1.42 -11.60
C GLU A 37 8.81 -2.60 -12.49
N ALA A 38 8.54 -3.84 -12.05
CA ALA A 38 8.77 -5.01 -12.90
C ALA A 38 7.83 -5.03 -14.11
N ASP A 39 6.56 -4.65 -13.95
CA ASP A 39 5.62 -4.60 -15.08
C ASP A 39 6.02 -3.55 -16.12
N MET A 40 6.44 -2.36 -15.67
CA MET A 40 6.98 -1.33 -16.56
C MET A 40 8.28 -1.78 -17.24
N GLN A 41 9.18 -2.45 -16.51
CA GLN A 41 10.42 -2.98 -17.07
C GLN A 41 10.13 -4.03 -18.16
N ASN A 42 9.23 -4.98 -17.88
CA ASN A 42 8.82 -6.00 -18.85
C ASN A 42 8.23 -5.38 -20.12
N TYR A 43 7.41 -4.33 -19.98
CA TYR A 43 6.87 -3.59 -21.12
C TYR A 43 7.98 -2.93 -21.94
N ILE A 44 8.94 -2.26 -21.27
CA ILE A 44 10.08 -1.62 -21.95
C ILE A 44 10.94 -2.66 -22.65
N ASP A 45 11.19 -3.82 -22.04
CA ASP A 45 11.99 -4.88 -22.65
C ASP A 45 11.35 -5.40 -23.94
N ALA A 46 10.04 -5.66 -23.91
CA ALA A 46 9.28 -6.06 -25.11
C ALA A 46 9.30 -4.97 -26.19
N LEU A 47 9.17 -3.71 -25.80
CA LEU A 47 9.25 -2.58 -26.71
C LEU A 47 10.65 -2.43 -27.31
N ASN A 48 11.69 -2.67 -26.50
CA ASN A 48 13.09 -2.56 -26.91
C ASN A 48 13.47 -3.63 -27.94
N LEU A 49 12.87 -4.83 -27.88
CA LEU A 49 12.99 -5.83 -28.94
C LEU A 49 12.48 -5.30 -30.29
N THR A 50 11.36 -4.56 -30.27
CA THR A 50 10.78 -3.94 -31.47
C THR A 50 11.67 -2.82 -32.03
N TYR A 51 12.35 -2.09 -31.14
CA TYR A 51 13.30 -1.03 -31.51
C TYR A 51 14.76 -1.52 -31.63
N ASN A 52 15.00 -2.83 -31.73
CA ASN A 52 16.33 -3.41 -31.89
C ASN A 52 17.37 -2.89 -30.87
N GLY A 53 16.98 -2.79 -29.59
CA GLY A 53 17.86 -2.36 -28.50
C GLY A 53 18.06 -0.85 -28.40
N SER A 54 17.30 -0.04 -29.13
CA SER A 54 17.51 1.41 -29.22
C SER A 54 16.94 2.21 -28.04
N ILE A 55 16.18 1.57 -27.13
CA ILE A 55 15.75 2.18 -25.87
C ILE A 55 16.86 1.98 -24.84
N PHE A 56 17.48 3.07 -24.39
CA PHE A 56 18.60 3.00 -23.44
C PHE A 56 18.25 3.47 -22.03
N ASN A 57 17.15 4.19 -21.85
CA ASN A 57 16.74 4.69 -20.55
C ASN A 57 15.23 4.91 -20.49
N TRP A 58 14.64 4.71 -19.31
CA TRP A 58 13.22 4.96 -19.05
C TRP A 58 13.01 5.40 -17.60
N GLY A 59 11.87 6.03 -17.32
CA GLY A 59 11.55 6.50 -15.97
C GLY A 59 10.14 7.06 -15.83
N TYR A 60 9.59 6.90 -14.63
CA TYR A 60 8.20 7.17 -14.31
C TYR A 60 8.00 8.21 -13.21
N ARG A 61 9.07 8.57 -12.48
CA ARG A 61 9.02 9.50 -11.36
C ARG A 61 9.25 10.94 -11.81
N LYS A 62 8.71 11.90 -11.06
CA LYS A 62 8.89 13.35 -11.27
C LYS A 62 10.35 13.80 -11.47
N ASN A 63 11.32 13.08 -10.92
CA ASN A 63 12.74 13.45 -10.99
C ASN A 63 13.48 12.96 -12.26
N TYR A 64 12.82 12.16 -13.10
CA TYR A 64 13.38 11.70 -14.37
C TYR A 64 13.43 12.84 -15.40
N SER A 65 14.47 12.85 -16.26
CA SER A 65 14.81 14.00 -17.11
C SER A 65 13.67 14.47 -18.00
N TYR A 66 12.89 13.54 -18.58
CA TYR A 66 11.71 13.86 -19.37
C TYR A 66 10.73 14.77 -18.63
N TRP A 67 10.44 14.44 -17.36
CA TRP A 67 9.45 15.17 -16.56
C TRP A 67 10.00 16.50 -16.05
N LYS A 68 11.30 16.59 -15.77
CA LYS A 68 11.96 17.86 -15.39
C LYS A 68 11.96 18.86 -16.55
N GLU A 69 12.34 18.41 -17.74
CA GLU A 69 12.50 19.28 -18.91
C GLU A 69 11.14 19.67 -19.51
N ASN A 70 10.22 18.72 -19.62
CA ASN A 70 8.93 18.97 -20.28
C ASN A 70 7.84 19.43 -19.31
N GLY A 71 7.87 19.03 -18.04
CA GLY A 71 6.91 19.50 -17.02
C GLY A 71 6.99 21.01 -16.77
N SER A 72 8.17 21.61 -16.98
CA SER A 72 8.43 23.05 -16.82
C SER A 72 7.92 23.90 -17.99
N ARG A 73 7.60 23.28 -19.13
CA ARG A 73 7.25 23.98 -20.38
C ARG A 73 5.74 24.18 -20.58
N GLY A 74 4.92 23.90 -19.56
CA GLY A 74 3.48 24.23 -19.55
C GLY A 74 2.62 23.52 -20.60
N GLY A 75 3.18 22.61 -21.41
CA GLY A 75 2.50 21.99 -22.56
C GLY A 75 2.25 20.49 -22.47
N VAL A 76 2.68 19.81 -21.40
CA VAL A 76 2.55 18.35 -21.30
C VAL A 76 1.19 18.00 -20.69
N LYS A 77 0.28 17.46 -21.51
CA LYS A 77 -1.01 16.89 -21.03
C LYS A 77 -0.84 15.61 -20.19
N LYS A 78 0.36 15.06 -20.11
CA LYS A 78 0.71 13.81 -19.43
C LYS A 78 1.45 14.11 -18.11
N SER A 79 1.11 13.38 -17.06
CA SER A 79 1.77 13.45 -15.75
C SER A 79 2.72 12.25 -15.56
N PRO A 80 3.79 12.41 -14.75
CA PRO A 80 4.53 11.26 -14.24
C PRO A 80 3.61 10.37 -13.39
N VAL A 81 3.99 9.12 -13.22
CA VAL A 81 3.22 8.17 -12.41
C VAL A 81 3.08 8.68 -10.97
N SER A 82 1.85 8.60 -10.45
CA SER A 82 1.51 8.83 -9.04
C SER A 82 0.73 7.65 -8.49
N ALA A 83 0.75 7.51 -7.16
CA ALA A 83 0.01 6.50 -6.43
C ALA A 83 -0.79 7.19 -5.33
N GLU A 84 -2.08 6.90 -5.25
CA GLU A 84 -2.99 7.46 -4.25
C GLU A 84 -3.83 6.35 -3.62
N VAL A 85 -4.11 6.47 -2.32
CA VAL A 85 -5.05 5.57 -1.65
C VAL A 85 -6.45 6.12 -1.85
N ASP A 86 -7.30 5.38 -2.56
CA ASP A 86 -8.71 5.76 -2.77
C ASP A 86 -9.50 5.52 -1.48
N TRP A 87 -9.40 4.31 -0.92
CA TRP A 87 -10.02 3.98 0.34
C TRP A 87 -9.30 2.85 1.07
N ILE A 88 -9.54 2.79 2.37
CA ILE A 88 -9.26 1.64 3.23
C ILE A 88 -10.55 1.29 3.96
N ASN A 89 -10.90 0.00 3.96
CA ASN A 89 -12.07 -0.50 4.65
C ASN A 89 -11.63 -1.58 5.64
N TYR A 90 -12.26 -1.61 6.81
CA TYR A 90 -12.05 -2.65 7.79
C TYR A 90 -13.32 -3.51 7.85
N GLU A 91 -13.16 -4.83 7.75
CA GLU A 91 -14.25 -5.72 8.10
C GLU A 91 -14.53 -5.61 9.59
N LYS A 92 -15.79 -5.89 9.99
CA LYS A 92 -16.16 -5.93 11.40
C LYS A 92 -15.20 -6.87 12.12
N CYS A 93 -14.44 -6.31 13.05
CA CYS A 93 -13.63 -7.09 13.96
C CYS A 93 -14.54 -8.08 14.69
N ASN A 94 -14.03 -9.26 15.05
CA ASN A 94 -14.75 -10.12 15.99
C ASN A 94 -14.85 -9.36 17.33
N GLU A 95 -15.97 -8.65 17.53
CA GLU A 95 -16.21 -7.84 18.71
C GLU A 95 -16.51 -8.79 19.88
N THR A 96 -15.60 -8.85 20.84
CA THR A 96 -16.01 -9.05 22.23
C THR A 96 -16.89 -7.87 22.60
N LYS A 97 -18.17 -8.11 22.90
CA LYS A 97 -19.15 -7.08 23.30
C LYS A 97 -18.50 -6.07 24.26
N TYR A 98 -18.38 -4.83 23.81
CA TYR A 98 -17.84 -3.74 24.59
C TYR A 98 -18.89 -3.29 25.61
N ASN A 99 -18.76 -3.73 26.87
CA ASN A 99 -19.65 -3.25 27.93
C ASN A 99 -19.32 -1.79 28.29
N GLU A 100 -20.40 -1.03 28.51
CA GLU A 100 -20.46 0.42 28.54
C GLU A 100 -19.85 1.06 29.81
N SER A 101 -19.42 2.31 29.64
CA SER A 101 -19.08 3.33 30.66
C SER A 101 -17.91 3.05 31.61
N GLN A 102 -16.68 2.97 31.09
CA GLN A 102 -15.48 3.16 31.92
C GLN A 102 -14.49 4.13 31.27
N THR A 103 -14.27 5.27 31.93
CA THR A 103 -13.24 6.28 31.62
C THR A 103 -11.82 5.84 32.02
N LYS A 104 -11.46 4.57 31.80
CA LYS A 104 -10.19 4.02 32.29
C LYS A 104 -9.04 4.26 31.32
N ASN A 105 -7.84 4.39 31.91
CA ASN A 105 -6.57 4.34 31.20
C ASN A 105 -6.51 3.06 30.35
N CYS A 106 -6.18 3.19 29.07
CA CYS A 106 -6.14 2.06 28.14
C CYS A 106 -4.77 1.98 27.46
N THR A 107 -4.20 0.79 27.35
CA THR A 107 -3.04 0.54 26.50
C THR A 107 -3.45 -0.46 25.42
N GLY A 108 -3.29 -0.06 24.16
CA GLY A 108 -3.53 -0.91 23.00
C GLY A 108 -2.21 -1.32 22.35
N TYR A 109 -2.15 -2.57 21.90
CA TYR A 109 -1.07 -3.10 21.09
C TYR A 109 -1.64 -3.50 19.73
N PHE A 110 -1.10 -2.91 18.67
CA PHE A 110 -1.61 -3.05 17.32
C PHE A 110 -0.55 -3.64 16.41
N LYS A 111 -0.97 -4.57 15.57
CA LYS A 111 -0.14 -5.19 14.54
C LYS A 111 -0.99 -5.39 13.30
N TRP A 112 -0.46 -4.96 12.17
CA TRP A 112 -1.02 -5.25 10.85
C TRP A 112 -0.18 -6.36 10.19
N SER A 113 -0.67 -6.89 9.09
CA SER A 113 0.11 -7.68 8.12
C SER A 113 -0.58 -7.55 6.75
N LEU A 114 0.13 -7.90 5.68
CA LEU A 114 -0.41 -7.97 4.33
C LEU A 114 -0.21 -9.40 3.83
N VAL A 115 -1.24 -10.08 3.31
CA VAL A 115 -0.97 -11.27 2.47
C VAL A 115 -0.86 -10.92 1.00
N ALA A 116 -1.44 -9.80 0.58
CA ALA A 116 -1.25 -9.23 -0.74
C ALA A 116 -0.90 -7.74 -0.60
N GLY A 117 -0.14 -7.20 -1.54
CA GLY A 117 0.32 -5.82 -1.47
C GLY A 117 0.83 -5.27 -2.79
N VAL A 118 1.29 -4.03 -2.72
CA VAL A 118 2.05 -3.40 -3.79
C VAL A 118 3.50 -3.30 -3.35
N ASN A 119 4.40 -3.70 -4.24
CA ASN A 119 5.81 -3.35 -4.20
C ASN A 119 6.04 -2.25 -5.23
N SER A 120 6.11 -1.01 -4.76
CA SER A 120 6.47 0.12 -5.60
C SER A 120 7.53 0.96 -4.92
N SER A 121 7.98 2.01 -5.60
CA SER A 121 8.81 3.03 -4.96
C SER A 121 8.04 4.16 -4.33
N PHE A 122 6.71 4.19 -4.47
CA PHE A 122 5.89 5.27 -3.96
C PHE A 122 5.64 5.08 -2.47
N SER A 123 5.62 6.18 -1.72
CA SER A 123 5.11 6.16 -0.36
C SER A 123 3.59 6.15 -0.43
N ILE A 124 2.95 5.09 0.06
CA ILE A 124 1.50 4.88 -0.01
C ILE A 124 0.98 4.87 1.42
N GLN A 125 0.86 6.06 2.01
CA GLN A 125 0.50 6.23 3.41
C GLN A 125 -0.96 6.65 3.56
N GLN A 126 -1.68 6.02 4.49
CA GLN A 126 -3.05 6.40 4.86
C GLN A 126 -3.20 6.45 6.38
N PHE A 127 -4.00 7.39 6.89
CA PHE A 127 -4.35 7.41 8.31
C PHE A 127 -5.51 6.46 8.58
N THR A 128 -5.35 5.63 9.61
CA THR A 128 -6.43 4.76 10.12
C THR A 128 -6.76 5.13 11.56
N ALA A 129 -8.05 5.07 11.91
CA ALA A 129 -8.48 5.14 13.30
C ALA A 129 -8.15 3.81 13.99
N LEU A 130 -7.53 3.89 15.17
CA LEU A 130 -7.29 2.71 15.99
C LEU A 130 -8.54 2.36 16.78
N PRO A 131 -8.95 1.08 16.81
CA PRO A 131 -10.06 0.67 17.65
C PRO A 131 -9.68 0.86 19.12
N VAL A 132 -10.65 1.31 19.92
CA VAL A 132 -10.50 1.51 21.36
C VAL A 132 -11.69 0.90 22.07
N ARG A 133 -11.44 0.22 23.19
CA ARG A 133 -12.45 -0.52 23.96
C ARG A 133 -13.55 0.38 24.50
N TYR A 134 -13.19 1.60 24.92
CA TYR A 134 -14.09 2.54 25.56
C TYR A 134 -14.42 3.68 24.59
N THR A 135 -15.70 3.86 24.27
CA THR A 135 -16.19 4.86 23.31
C THR A 135 -15.93 6.31 23.73
N GLU A 136 -15.74 6.54 25.02
CA GLU A 136 -15.42 7.85 25.60
C GLU A 136 -13.95 8.25 25.41
N LEU A 137 -13.07 7.31 25.01
CA LEU A 137 -11.68 7.62 24.74
C LEU A 137 -11.53 8.26 23.35
N PRO A 138 -10.66 9.27 23.22
CA PRO A 138 -10.46 9.95 21.94
C PRO A 138 -9.91 8.98 20.89
N LEU A 139 -10.43 9.08 19.67
CA LEU A 139 -9.89 8.35 18.53
C LEU A 139 -8.43 8.75 18.30
N LYS A 140 -7.55 7.77 18.15
CA LYS A 140 -6.17 7.99 17.74
C LYS A 140 -5.99 7.54 16.30
N LEU A 141 -5.47 8.45 15.49
CA LEU A 141 -5.08 8.15 14.12
C LEU A 141 -3.67 7.59 14.10
N PHE A 142 -3.46 6.57 13.28
CA PHE A 142 -2.16 5.96 13.04
C PHE A 142 -1.83 6.01 11.55
N PRO A 143 -0.64 6.51 11.16
CA PRO A 143 -0.21 6.47 9.76
C PRO A 143 0.22 5.05 9.38
N LEU A 144 -0.52 4.43 8.46
CA LEU A 144 -0.23 3.11 7.92
C LEU A 144 0.45 3.24 6.55
N GLN A 145 1.65 2.68 6.40
CA GLN A 145 2.39 2.62 5.13
C GLN A 145 2.05 1.34 4.37
N LEU A 146 1.19 1.41 3.37
CA LEU A 146 0.71 0.23 2.64
C LEU A 146 1.76 -0.37 1.68
N ASN A 147 2.75 0.42 1.25
CA ASN A 147 3.83 -0.09 0.41
C ASN A 147 4.90 -0.80 1.26
N ARG A 148 5.21 -2.07 0.94
CA ARG A 148 6.18 -2.90 1.68
C ARG A 148 5.98 -2.83 3.20
N LEU A 149 4.72 -2.87 3.65
CA LEU A 149 4.36 -2.76 5.06
C LEU A 149 5.13 -3.82 5.89
N ASN A 150 6.20 -3.39 6.55
CA ASN A 150 7.07 -4.21 7.40
C ASN A 150 6.78 -3.83 8.86
N ILE A 151 6.22 -4.75 9.64
CA ILE A 151 5.44 -4.37 10.82
C ILE A 151 6.12 -4.76 12.11
N THR A 152 6.29 -3.76 12.97
CA THR A 152 6.59 -3.89 14.39
C THR A 152 5.31 -3.72 15.22
N LEU A 153 5.30 -4.27 16.43
CA LEU A 153 4.19 -4.10 17.37
C LEU A 153 4.09 -2.64 17.79
N VAL A 154 2.95 -1.99 17.52
CA VAL A 154 2.72 -0.59 17.87
C VAL A 154 2.01 -0.52 19.21
N ARG A 155 2.59 0.21 20.17
CA ARG A 155 1.99 0.44 21.49
C ARG A 155 1.40 1.84 21.56
N MET A 156 0.13 1.95 21.94
CA MET A 156 -0.57 3.22 22.11
C MET A 156 -1.21 3.29 23.48
N GLU A 157 -1.08 4.44 24.14
CA GLU A 157 -1.65 4.68 25.46
C GLU A 157 -2.71 5.77 25.39
N TRP A 158 -3.83 5.55 26.05
CA TRP A 158 -4.86 6.56 26.30
C TRP A 158 -4.84 6.89 27.78
N ASN A 159 -4.64 8.18 28.08
CA ASN A 159 -4.44 8.75 29.42
C ASN A 159 -3.20 8.21 30.15
N HIS A 160 -2.78 8.90 31.22
CA HIS A 160 -1.65 8.45 32.04
C HIS A 160 -2.11 7.38 33.05
N PRO A 161 -1.48 6.18 33.07
CA PRO A 161 -1.83 5.12 34.00
C PRO A 161 -1.38 5.44 35.42
N SER A 162 -2.07 6.37 36.11
CA SER A 162 -1.94 6.60 37.54
C SER A 162 -3.00 5.77 38.28
N GLY A 163 -2.76 4.47 38.46
CA GLY A 163 -3.67 3.61 39.22
C GLY A 163 -3.60 2.12 38.85
N SER A 164 -4.26 1.29 39.66
CA SER A 164 -4.39 -0.15 39.47
C SER A 164 -4.86 -0.49 38.06
N LYS A 165 -4.05 -1.27 37.34
CA LYS A 165 -4.37 -1.73 35.98
C LYS A 165 -5.58 -2.67 36.06
N ASP A 166 -6.66 -2.31 35.37
CA ASP A 166 -7.63 -3.31 34.94
C ASP A 166 -6.85 -4.35 34.11
N THR A 167 -6.96 -5.62 34.50
CA THR A 167 -6.22 -6.73 33.91
C THR A 167 -6.93 -7.34 32.71
N GLU A 168 -8.05 -6.76 32.27
CA GLU A 168 -8.84 -7.32 31.19
C GLU A 168 -8.19 -7.01 29.83
N ILE A 169 -7.49 -8.01 29.30
CA ILE A 169 -6.88 -7.93 27.97
C ILE A 169 -7.92 -8.36 26.94
N THR A 170 -8.12 -7.52 25.93
CA THR A 170 -9.05 -7.79 24.82
C THR A 170 -8.26 -7.99 23.54
N TYR A 171 -8.63 -9.01 22.76
CA TYR A 171 -8.01 -9.31 21.48
C TYR A 171 -9.07 -9.25 20.39
N SER A 172 -8.76 -8.51 19.33
CA SER A 172 -9.62 -8.42 18.16
C SER A 172 -8.76 -8.65 16.92
N LYS A 173 -9.21 -9.58 16.07
CA LYS A 173 -8.67 -9.76 14.71
C LYS A 173 -9.65 -9.10 13.76
N CYS A 174 -9.13 -8.29 12.85
CA CYS A 174 -9.91 -7.60 11.83
C CYS A 174 -9.20 -7.79 10.50
N ASN A 175 -9.97 -7.97 9.44
CA ASN A 175 -9.45 -7.86 8.09
C ASN A 175 -9.58 -6.42 7.63
N PHE A 176 -8.70 -6.01 6.74
CA PHE A 176 -8.83 -4.75 6.05
C PHE A 176 -8.49 -4.93 4.58
N ASP A 177 -9.14 -4.13 3.75
CA ASP A 177 -8.86 -4.01 2.33
C ASP A 177 -8.50 -2.55 2.04
N ALA A 178 -7.60 -2.33 1.10
CA ALA A 178 -7.29 -1.00 0.62
C ALA A 178 -7.24 -0.99 -0.90
N LYS A 179 -7.79 0.07 -1.49
CA LYS A 179 -7.70 0.36 -2.93
C LYS A 179 -6.67 1.45 -3.16
N ILE A 180 -5.70 1.13 -4.01
CA ILE A 180 -4.64 2.04 -4.42
C ILE A 180 -4.80 2.28 -5.91
N ASP A 181 -4.87 3.54 -6.30
CA ASP A 181 -4.98 3.96 -7.68
C ASP A 181 -3.61 4.47 -8.16
N PHE A 182 -3.15 3.90 -9.28
CA PHE A 182 -1.98 4.39 -10.02
C PHE A 182 -2.45 5.10 -11.27
N ASP A 183 -1.94 6.30 -11.51
CA ASP A 183 -2.25 7.10 -12.69
C ASP A 183 -0.98 7.76 -13.24
N GLY A 184 -1.04 8.19 -14.49
CA GLY A 184 0.04 8.88 -15.18
C GLY A 184 0.74 8.01 -16.23
N CYS A 185 1.94 8.45 -16.62
CA CYS A 185 2.72 7.85 -17.69
C CYS A 185 4.17 7.61 -17.24
N PHE A 186 4.79 6.59 -17.82
CA PHE A 186 6.24 6.46 -17.81
C PHE A 186 6.80 6.85 -19.18
N ALA A 187 8.01 7.38 -19.18
CA ALA A 187 8.67 7.89 -20.38
C ALA A 187 9.94 7.08 -20.67
N TYR A 188 10.32 6.96 -21.94
CA TYR A 188 11.55 6.31 -22.37
C TYR A 188 12.26 7.14 -23.43
N VAL A 189 13.58 6.98 -23.53
CA VAL A 189 14.41 7.60 -24.57
C VAL A 189 14.77 6.57 -25.63
N LEU A 190 14.47 6.89 -26.88
CA LEU A 190 14.89 6.17 -28.07
C LEU A 190 16.10 6.89 -28.69
N LEU A 191 17.19 6.15 -28.92
CA LEU A 191 18.31 6.61 -29.75
C LEU A 191 18.03 6.34 -31.22
N LYS A 192 18.05 7.38 -32.04
CA LYS A 192 17.99 7.26 -33.50
C LYS A 192 19.39 7.15 -34.09
N GLY A 193 19.49 6.57 -35.29
CA GLY A 193 20.76 6.32 -35.98
C GLY A 193 21.62 7.57 -36.28
N ASN A 194 21.05 8.78 -36.18
CA ASN A 194 21.76 10.06 -36.32
C ASN A 194 22.17 10.68 -34.96
N ALA A 195 22.23 9.89 -33.89
CA ALA A 195 22.46 10.34 -32.51
C ALA A 195 21.43 11.36 -31.99
N SER A 196 20.27 11.47 -32.65
CA SER A 196 19.14 12.22 -32.10
C SER A 196 18.36 11.36 -31.09
N ILE A 197 17.77 12.04 -30.11
CA ILE A 197 16.91 11.41 -29.11
C ILE A 197 15.44 11.68 -29.43
N GLU A 198 14.61 10.66 -29.29
CA GLU A 198 13.17 10.79 -29.28
C GLU A 198 12.62 10.29 -27.95
N TRP A 199 11.63 11.00 -27.42
CA TRP A 199 10.96 10.63 -26.20
C TRP A 199 9.65 9.92 -26.50
N GLY A 200 9.48 8.73 -25.94
CA GLY A 200 8.19 8.03 -25.91
C GLY A 200 7.55 8.13 -24.53
N THR A 201 6.23 7.97 -24.48
CA THR A 201 5.47 7.91 -23.23
C THR A 201 4.40 6.83 -23.33
N VAL A 202 4.23 6.08 -22.25
CA VAL A 202 3.28 4.96 -22.15
C VAL A 202 2.38 5.22 -20.94
N ASN A 203 1.08 5.02 -21.10
CA ASN A 203 0.15 5.15 -19.98
C ASN A 203 0.28 3.92 -19.07
N ILE A 204 0.25 4.11 -17.76
CA ILE A 204 0.30 2.99 -16.81
C ILE A 204 -0.87 2.01 -16.99
N THR A 205 -1.99 2.48 -17.54
CA THR A 205 -3.15 1.64 -17.87
C THR A 205 -2.95 0.75 -19.11
N ASP A 206 -1.87 0.94 -19.87
CA ASP A 206 -1.50 0.12 -21.03
C ASP A 206 -0.63 -1.10 -20.64
N LEU A 207 -0.27 -1.24 -19.36
CA LEU A 207 0.55 -2.37 -18.85
C LEU A 207 -0.24 -3.68 -18.66
N ALA A 208 -1.56 -3.67 -18.88
CA ALA A 208 -2.50 -4.74 -18.53
C ALA A 208 -3.12 -5.43 -19.75
#